data_AF-A0A838R6R6-F1
#
_entry.id   AF-A0A838R6R6-F1
#
_cell.length_a   1.000
_cell.length_b   1.000
_cell.length_c   1.000
_cell.angle_alpha   90.00
_cell.angle_beta   90.00
_cell.angle_gamma   90.00
#
_symmetry.space_group_name_H-M   'P 1'
#
loop_
_entity.id
_entity.type
_entity.pdbx_description
1 polymer ?
#
loop_
_entity_poly.entity_id
_entity_poly.type
_entity_poly.pdbx_seq_one_letter_code
_entity_poly.pdbx_strand_id
1 'polypeptide(L)'
;MQIPRPQAHFAGVLCIAAGITATSFTTASAQAAPILLHWPDPTYESRRQCRGNLSVADLETYLSRVQVARSLPGAGDVVLDRDARCIRVPVQTGGTGRLVELVLRGVAVPRRAVLLELQSRSRAPRS
;
A
#
# COMPACT_ATOMS: atom_id res chain seq x y z
N MET A 1 -10.50 -53.22 39.28
CA MET A 1 -11.26 -53.92 38.22
C MET A 1 -10.40 -53.94 36.96
N GLN A 2 -10.07 -55.14 36.49
CA GLN A 2 -9.17 -55.46 35.37
C GLN A 2 -10.00 -55.84 34.11
N ILE A 3 -9.61 -55.30 32.94
CA ILE A 3 -9.36 -55.93 31.59
C ILE A 3 -10.46 -56.88 31.02
N PRO A 4 -10.94 -56.76 29.74
CA PRO A 4 -10.12 -56.77 28.49
C PRO A 4 -10.56 -55.90 27.28
N ARG A 5 -9.61 -55.73 26.33
CA ARG A 5 -9.81 -55.45 24.88
C ARG A 5 -10.05 -56.78 24.13
N PRO A 6 -10.74 -56.79 22.97
CA PRO A 6 -10.05 -56.94 21.66
C PRO A 6 -10.78 -56.21 20.48
N GLN A 7 -10.03 -55.63 19.52
CA GLN A 7 -9.79 -56.09 18.13
C GLN A 7 -11.05 -56.26 17.24
N ALA A 8 -11.10 -55.95 15.93
CA ALA A 8 -10.24 -55.27 14.97
C ALA A 8 -10.95 -55.22 13.58
N HIS A 9 -10.34 -54.50 12.61
CA HIS A 9 -10.50 -54.59 11.14
C HIS A 9 -11.85 -54.07 10.57
N PHE A 10 -11.91 -53.18 9.56
CA PHE A 10 -11.40 -53.26 8.18
C PHE A 10 -10.87 -51.88 7.73
N ALA A 11 -9.63 -51.78 7.25
CA ALA A 11 -9.22 -51.99 5.86
C ALA A 11 -9.86 -50.95 4.90
N GLY A 12 -9.07 -49.93 4.58
CA GLY A 12 -9.41 -48.89 3.60
C GLY A 12 -8.19 -48.08 3.23
N VAL A 13 -7.06 -48.75 2.97
CA VAL A 13 -5.90 -48.14 2.31
C VAL A 13 -6.28 -47.99 0.84
N LEU A 14 -6.69 -46.78 0.45
CA LEU A 14 -6.77 -46.41 -0.96
C LEU A 14 -5.47 -45.68 -1.32
N CYS A 15 -4.48 -46.44 -1.80
CA CYS A 15 -3.31 -45.90 -2.48
C CYS A 15 -3.77 -45.27 -3.80
N ILE A 16 -3.97 -43.95 -3.83
CA ILE A 16 -3.99 -43.20 -5.09
C ILE A 16 -2.52 -42.88 -5.40
N ALA A 17 -1.86 -43.84 -6.04
CA ALA A 17 -0.64 -43.58 -6.79
C ALA A 17 -1.06 -42.96 -8.13
N ALA A 18 -0.93 -41.64 -8.28
CA ALA A 18 -1.04 -41.00 -9.58
C ALA A 18 -0.21 -39.72 -9.60
N GLY A 19 0.95 -39.83 -10.25
CA GLY A 19 1.62 -38.70 -10.89
C GLY A 19 2.29 -37.71 -9.98
N ILE A 20 3.52 -38.01 -9.54
CA ILE A 20 4.54 -36.97 -9.46
C ILE A 20 4.82 -36.54 -10.90
N THR A 21 3.93 -35.74 -11.49
CA THR A 21 4.34 -34.88 -12.60
C THR A 21 5.32 -33.91 -11.97
N ALA A 22 6.61 -34.15 -12.22
CA ALA A 22 7.62 -33.13 -12.09
C ALA A 22 7.23 -31.98 -13.01
N THR A 23 6.37 -31.08 -12.53
CA THR A 23 6.28 -29.74 -13.08
C THR A 23 7.64 -29.14 -12.83
N SER A 24 8.49 -29.17 -13.85
CA SER A 24 9.67 -28.34 -13.94
C SER A 24 9.22 -26.95 -13.52
N PHE A 25 9.60 -26.53 -12.31
CA PHE A 25 9.57 -25.12 -11.98
C PHE A 25 10.61 -24.53 -12.89
N THR A 26 10.18 -24.04 -14.05
CA THR A 26 10.99 -23.13 -14.83
C THR A 26 11.22 -21.99 -13.86
N THR A 27 12.41 -21.95 -13.26
CA THR A 27 12.96 -20.72 -12.73
C THR A 27 13.08 -19.81 -13.94
N ALA A 28 11.96 -19.22 -14.33
CA ALA A 28 11.98 -17.91 -14.94
C ALA A 28 12.80 -17.12 -13.95
N SER A 29 14.07 -16.92 -14.30
CA SER A 29 14.84 -15.80 -13.79
C SER A 29 13.93 -14.62 -14.07
N ALA A 30 13.12 -14.28 -13.07
CA ALA A 30 12.56 -12.97 -12.92
C ALA A 30 13.81 -12.12 -12.75
N GLN A 31 14.44 -11.79 -13.88
CA GLN A 31 15.18 -10.56 -13.99
C GLN A 31 14.16 -9.55 -13.49
N ALA A 32 14.30 -9.18 -12.22
CA ALA A 32 13.69 -8.01 -11.68
C ALA A 32 14.23 -6.92 -12.60
N ALA A 33 13.48 -6.64 -13.68
CA ALA A 33 13.73 -5.49 -14.50
C ALA A 33 13.88 -4.38 -13.46
N PRO A 34 15.00 -3.64 -13.48
CA PRO A 34 15.19 -2.60 -12.50
C PRO A 34 13.90 -1.79 -12.56
N ILE A 35 13.16 -1.76 -11.45
CA ILE A 35 12.00 -0.92 -11.35
C ILE A 35 12.63 0.46 -11.43
N LEU A 36 12.72 0.99 -12.64
CA LEU A 36 12.99 2.37 -12.90
C LEU A 36 11.76 3.06 -12.32
N LEU A 37 11.85 3.29 -11.00
CA LEU A 37 11.03 4.21 -10.25
C LEU A 37 11.37 5.58 -10.84
N HIS A 38 10.86 5.84 -12.04
CA HIS A 38 10.87 7.16 -12.63
C HIS A 38 9.99 7.99 -11.72
N TRP A 39 10.65 8.64 -10.77
CA TRP A 39 10.04 9.56 -9.86
C TRP A 39 9.93 10.92 -10.56
N PRO A 40 8.78 11.59 -10.50
CA PRO A 40 7.52 11.15 -9.88
C PRO A 40 6.80 10.10 -10.73
N ASP A 41 6.37 9.01 -10.09
CA ASP A 41 5.51 8.01 -10.73
C ASP A 41 4.25 8.74 -11.23
N PRO A 42 3.78 8.52 -12.48
CA PRO A 42 2.65 9.26 -13.04
C PRO A 42 1.36 9.09 -12.24
N THR A 43 1.22 8.03 -11.42
CA THR A 43 0.13 7.91 -10.44
C THR A 43 0.17 9.01 -9.36
N TYR A 44 1.30 9.69 -9.21
CA TYR A 44 1.51 10.81 -8.30
C TYR A 44 1.28 12.20 -8.91
N GLU A 45 0.90 12.28 -10.19
CA GLU A 45 0.59 13.55 -10.83
C GLU A 45 -0.55 14.27 -10.09
N SER A 46 -0.33 15.54 -9.74
CA SER A 46 -1.30 16.38 -9.05
C SER A 46 -2.62 16.56 -9.81
N ARG A 47 -2.65 16.35 -11.13
CA ARG A 47 -3.89 16.30 -11.94
C ARG A 47 -4.68 15.00 -11.82
N ARG A 48 -4.02 13.91 -11.43
CA ARG A 48 -4.63 12.58 -11.24
C ARG A 48 -5.03 12.37 -9.79
N GLN A 49 -4.28 12.96 -8.88
CA GLN A 49 -4.67 13.16 -7.49
C GLN A 49 -5.67 14.30 -7.42
N CYS A 50 -6.68 14.20 -6.56
CA CYS A 50 -7.65 15.29 -6.32
C CYS A 50 -8.26 15.94 -7.58
N ARG A 51 -9.38 15.37 -8.05
CA ARG A 51 -10.16 15.94 -9.17
C ARG A 51 -11.33 16.83 -8.72
N GLY A 52 -11.35 17.28 -7.47
CA GLY A 52 -12.50 17.99 -6.91
C GLY A 52 -13.80 17.18 -6.85
N ASN A 53 -13.70 15.85 -7.00
CA ASN A 53 -14.83 14.91 -7.03
C ASN A 53 -15.38 14.56 -5.64
N LEU A 54 -14.80 15.11 -4.57
CA LEU A 54 -15.26 14.94 -3.19
C LEU A 54 -15.67 16.30 -2.65
N SER A 55 -16.74 16.32 -1.84
CA SER A 55 -17.14 17.54 -1.14
C SER A 55 -16.18 17.83 0.01
N VAL A 56 -16.15 19.08 0.49
CA VAL A 56 -15.36 19.45 1.68
C VAL A 56 -15.81 18.64 2.90
N ALA A 57 -17.12 18.42 3.06
CA ALA A 57 -17.66 17.58 4.13
C ALA A 57 -17.15 16.14 4.06
N ASP A 58 -17.11 15.54 2.86
CA ASP A 58 -16.54 14.20 2.68
C ASP A 58 -15.05 14.17 3.08
N LEU A 59 -14.28 15.19 2.67
CA LEU A 59 -12.86 15.30 3.00
C LEU A 59 -12.62 15.44 4.50
N GLU A 60 -13.47 16.20 5.20
CA GLU A 60 -13.41 16.35 6.66
C GLU A 60 -13.58 15.00 7.37
N THR A 61 -14.38 14.06 6.84
CA THR A 61 -14.51 12.71 7.41
C THR A 61 -13.20 11.89 7.35
N TYR A 62 -12.32 12.18 6.40
CA TYR A 62 -11.04 11.49 6.24
C TYR A 62 -9.91 12.15 7.03
N LEU A 63 -10.06 13.40 7.49
CA LEU A 63 -8.98 14.16 8.12
C LEU A 63 -8.34 13.41 9.30
N SER A 64 -9.15 12.86 10.20
CA SER A 64 -8.66 12.12 11.37
C SER A 64 -7.79 10.91 10.96
N ARG A 65 -8.13 10.24 9.86
CA ARG A 65 -7.36 9.10 9.34
C ARG A 65 -6.09 9.56 8.65
N VAL A 66 -6.14 10.68 7.93
CA VAL A 66 -4.95 11.21 7.23
C VAL A 66 -3.90 11.72 8.21
N GLN A 67 -4.27 12.12 9.43
CA GLN A 67 -3.32 12.52 10.48
C GLN A 67 -2.24 11.45 10.77
N VAL A 68 -2.53 10.16 10.51
CA VAL A 68 -1.54 9.08 10.61
C VAL A 68 -0.31 9.30 9.72
N ALA A 69 -0.44 10.09 8.64
CA ALA A 69 0.70 10.43 7.80
C ALA A 69 1.77 11.23 8.55
N ARG A 70 1.39 12.04 9.55
CA ARG A 70 2.34 12.87 10.33
C ARG A 70 3.28 12.05 11.20
N SER A 71 2.90 10.81 11.56
CA SER A 71 3.80 9.92 12.28
C SER A 71 4.84 9.25 11.37
N LEU A 72 4.77 9.46 10.06
CA LEU A 72 5.70 8.87 9.11
C LEU A 72 6.93 9.76 8.90
N PRO A 73 8.14 9.19 8.91
CA PRO A 73 9.35 9.97 8.71
C PRO A 73 9.38 10.59 7.32
N GLY A 74 9.62 11.90 7.28
CA GLY A 74 9.67 12.67 6.04
C GLY A 74 8.31 13.14 5.51
N ALA A 75 7.21 12.91 6.22
CA ALA A 75 5.93 13.54 5.94
C ALA A 75 5.79 14.84 6.73
N GLY A 76 5.15 15.84 6.14
CA GLY A 76 4.86 17.13 6.76
C GLY A 76 3.46 17.20 7.36
N ASP A 77 3.05 18.41 7.73
CA ASP A 77 1.71 18.64 8.28
C ASP A 77 0.61 18.47 7.24
N VAL A 78 -0.46 17.82 7.67
CA VAL A 78 -1.64 17.52 6.86
C VAL A 78 -2.55 18.75 6.86
N VAL A 79 -2.92 19.23 5.66
CA VAL A 79 -3.77 20.42 5.50
C VAL A 79 -4.96 20.11 4.59
N LEU A 80 -6.16 20.46 5.04
CA LEU A 80 -7.34 20.48 4.16
C LEU A 80 -7.30 21.75 3.29
N ASP A 81 -7.15 21.56 1.99
CA ASP A 81 -7.34 22.60 1.00
C ASP A 81 -8.78 22.60 0.52
N ARG A 82 -9.54 23.59 0.98
CA ARG A 82 -10.96 23.74 0.67
C ARG A 82 -11.19 24.21 -0.77
N ASP A 83 -10.27 24.99 -1.32
CA ASP A 83 -10.39 25.55 -2.67
C ASP A 83 -10.11 24.48 -3.73
N ALA A 84 -9.01 23.73 -3.56
CA ALA A 84 -8.70 22.59 -4.44
C ALA A 84 -9.50 21.33 -4.10
N ARG A 85 -10.32 21.35 -3.03
CA ARG A 85 -11.11 20.21 -2.53
C ARG A 85 -10.24 18.96 -2.39
N CYS A 86 -9.21 19.07 -1.56
CA CYS A 86 -8.19 18.05 -1.40
C CYS A 86 -7.52 18.10 -0.02
N ILE A 87 -7.00 16.98 0.46
CA ILE A 87 -6.13 16.93 1.64
C ILE A 87 -4.68 16.90 1.15
N ARG A 88 -3.91 17.95 1.43
CA ARG A 88 -2.50 18.03 1.07
C ARG A 88 -1.65 17.38 2.15
N VAL A 89 -0.70 16.55 1.71
CA VAL A 89 0.27 15.90 2.58
C VAL A 89 1.67 16.11 1.95
N PRO A 90 2.48 17.01 2.54
CA PRO A 90 3.83 17.24 2.07
C PRO A 90 4.72 16.01 2.34
N VAL A 91 5.61 15.67 1.41
CA VAL A 91 6.56 14.57 1.56
C VAL A 91 7.95 14.96 1.08
N GLN A 92 9.00 14.50 1.77
CA GLN A 92 10.38 14.87 1.46
C GLN A 92 10.96 14.11 0.26
N THR A 93 10.53 12.87 0.04
CA THR A 93 11.06 11.99 -1.00
C THR A 93 9.96 11.19 -1.65
N GLY A 94 10.25 10.60 -2.81
CA GLY A 94 9.32 9.67 -3.45
C GLY A 94 9.09 8.38 -2.68
N GLY A 95 10.12 7.86 -2.02
CA GLY A 95 9.98 6.73 -1.11
C GLY A 95 9.01 7.03 0.03
N THR A 96 9.11 8.22 0.64
CA THR A 96 8.16 8.68 1.66
C THR A 96 6.75 8.81 1.09
N GLY A 97 6.59 9.40 -0.10
CA GLY A 97 5.31 9.48 -0.79
C GLY A 97 4.66 8.11 -0.98
N ARG A 98 5.44 7.11 -1.39
CA ARG A 98 4.95 5.74 -1.55
C ARG A 98 4.52 5.11 -0.22
N LEU A 99 5.32 5.30 0.83
CA LEU A 99 4.99 4.81 2.16
C LEU A 99 3.69 5.43 2.67
N VAL A 100 3.56 6.76 2.59
CA VAL A 100 2.35 7.49 2.99
C VAL A 100 1.13 6.98 2.22
N GLU A 101 1.24 6.80 0.89
CA GLU A 101 0.13 6.26 0.10
C GLU A 101 -0.32 4.87 0.59
N LEU A 102 0.62 3.97 0.87
CA LEU A 102 0.30 2.62 1.34
C LEU A 102 -0.39 2.64 2.72
N VAL A 103 0.10 3.47 3.63
CA VAL A 103 -0.51 3.63 4.97
C VAL A 103 -1.92 4.21 4.85
N LEU A 104 -2.11 5.26 4.04
CA LEU A 104 -3.41 5.89 3.83
C LEU A 104 -4.42 4.94 3.17
N ARG A 105 -3.99 4.10 2.23
CA ARG A 105 -4.83 3.01 1.69
C ARG A 105 -5.22 2.02 2.79
N GLY A 106 -4.28 1.67 3.68
CA GLY A 106 -4.53 0.78 4.82
C GLY A 106 -5.58 1.32 5.80
N VAL A 107 -5.65 2.63 6.00
CA VAL A 107 -6.68 3.29 6.83
C VAL A 107 -7.90 3.76 6.04
N ALA A 108 -8.16 3.15 4.87
CA ALA A 108 -9.32 3.39 4.03
C ALA A 108 -9.50 4.86 3.61
N VAL A 109 -8.40 5.59 3.38
CA VAL A 109 -8.43 6.91 2.76
C VAL A 109 -8.32 6.75 1.25
N PRO A 110 -9.30 7.24 0.47
CA PRO A 110 -9.28 7.09 -0.97
C PRO A 110 -8.20 7.97 -1.60
N ARG A 111 -7.50 7.46 -2.61
CA ARG A 111 -6.38 8.19 -3.25
C ARG A 111 -6.78 9.55 -3.83
N ARG A 112 -8.01 9.65 -4.34
CA ARG A 112 -8.60 10.88 -4.87
C ARG A 112 -8.85 11.97 -3.83
N ALA A 113 -8.77 11.67 -2.53
CA ALA A 113 -8.90 12.66 -1.45
C ALA A 113 -7.58 13.34 -1.09
N VAL A 114 -6.43 12.80 -1.54
CA VAL A 114 -5.12 13.20 -1.03
C VAL A 114 -4.17 13.59 -2.16
N LEU A 115 -3.57 14.77 -2.02
CA LEU A 115 -2.47 15.26 -2.83
C LEU A 115 -1.16 15.05 -2.06
N LEU A 116 -0.27 14.22 -2.60
CA LEU A 116 1.08 14.06 -2.08
C LEU A 116 2.00 15.02 -2.80
N GLU A 117 2.48 16.02 -2.07
CA GLU A 117 3.28 17.11 -2.63
C GLU A 117 4.74 16.93 -2.20
N LEU A 118 5.64 16.77 -3.16
CA LEU A 118 7.07 16.83 -2.84
C LEU A 118 7.38 18.22 -2.31
N GLN A 119 7.92 18.27 -1.11
CA GLN A 119 8.63 19.45 -0.67
C GLN A 119 9.88 19.54 -1.54
N SER A 120 9.82 20.34 -2.60
CA SER A 120 11.00 20.83 -3.29
C SER A 120 11.85 21.47 -2.20
N ARG A 121 12.97 20.81 -1.82
CA ARG A 121 13.91 21.36 -0.84
C ARG A 121 14.13 22.81 -1.23
N SER A 122 13.73 23.72 -0.35
CA SER A 122 14.06 25.11 -0.46
C SER A 122 15.55 25.18 -0.77
N ARG A 123 15.84 25.64 -1.99
CA ARG A 123 17.09 26.23 -2.44
C ARG A 123 17.84 26.79 -1.23
N ALA A 124 19.01 26.23 -0.91
CA ALA A 124 19.89 26.82 0.08
C ALA A 124 20.09 28.32 -0.26
N PRO A 125 20.13 29.23 0.73
CA PRO A 125 20.51 30.60 0.46
C PRO A 125 21.90 30.55 -0.19
N ARG A 126 22.01 31.04 -1.42
CA ARG A 126 23.32 31.36 -1.99
C ARG A 126 23.81 32.57 -1.22
N SER A 127 24.71 32.34 -0.27
CA SER A 127 25.63 33.37 0.22
C SER A 127 26.60 33.75 -0.89
#